data_AF-A0A239I2Q4-F1
#
_entry.id   AF-A0A239I2Q4-F1
#
_cell.length_a   1.000
_cell.length_b   1.000
_cell.length_c   1.000
_cell.angle_alpha   90.00
_cell.angle_beta   90.00
_cell.angle_gamma   90.00
#
_symmetry.space_group_name_H-M   'P 1'
#
loop_
_entity.id
_entity.type
_entity.pdbx_description
1 polymer ?
#
loop_
_entity_poly.entity_id
_entity_poly.type
_entity_poly.pdbx_seq_one_letter_code
_entity_poly.pdbx_strand_id
1 'polypeptide(L)' 'MQTLISASPPQTLYVSIRRDELQRLKQERDELQEQVARLNLLLQQAQPQRHPATR' A
#
# COMPACT_ATOMS: atom_id res chain seq x y z
N MET A 1 3.15 2.11 28.14
CA MET A 1 2.72 0.77 27.69
C MET A 1 2.76 0.76 26.16
N GLN A 2 3.83 0.25 25.57
CA GLN A 2 4.04 0.23 24.11
C GLN A 2 3.35 -1.03 23.55
N THR A 3 2.23 -0.87 22.85
CA THR A 3 1.53 -2.00 22.21
C THR A 3 2.26 -2.36 20.92
N LEU A 4 3.16 -3.34 21.00
CA LEU A 4 3.71 -4.01 19.83
C LEU A 4 2.56 -4.80 19.19
N ILE A 5 2.05 -4.32 18.05
CA ILE A 5 1.05 -5.04 17.27
C ILE A 5 1.76 -6.24 16.66
N SER A 6 1.70 -7.38 17.34
CA SER A 6 2.21 -8.64 16.82
C SER A 6 1.46 -8.94 15.53
N ALA A 7 2.16 -8.96 14.40
CA ALA A 7 1.55 -9.22 13.10
C ALA A 7 0.87 -10.59 13.14
N SER A 8 -0.45 -10.62 12.97
CA SER A 8 -1.20 -11.87 12.91
C SER A 8 -0.78 -12.68 11.69
N PRO A 9 -0.79 -14.02 11.76
CA PRO A 9 -0.43 -14.86 10.62
C PRO A 9 -1.34 -14.56 9.42
N PRO A 10 -0.82 -14.63 8.18
CA PRO A 10 -1.60 -14.37 6.98
C PRO A 10 -2.75 -15.38 6.86
N GLN A 11 -3.96 -14.89 6.60
CA GLN A 11 -5.16 -15.70 6.39
C GLN A 11 -5.52 -15.71 4.90
N THR A 12 -5.72 -16.90 4.32
CA THR A 12 -6.11 -17.06 2.91
C THR A 12 -7.63 -17.06 2.79
N LEU A 13 -8.17 -16.09 2.03
CA LEU A 13 -9.59 -16.01 1.72
C LEU A 13 -9.86 -16.55 0.30
N TYR A 14 -10.66 -17.61 0.19
CA TYR A 14 -11.14 -18.12 -1.11
C TYR A 14 -12.48 -17.48 -1.44
N VAL A 15 -12.54 -16.77 -2.56
CA VAL A 15 -13.74 -16.06 -3.03
C VAL A 15 -14.11 -16.49 -4.43
N SER A 16 -15.40 -16.57 -4.71
CA SER A 16 -15.93 -16.72 -6.07
C SER A 16 -16.25 -15.34 -6.64
N ILE A 17 -15.46 -14.90 -7.61
CA ILE A 17 -15.58 -13.59 -8.26
C ILE A 17 -15.96 -13.82 -9.73
N ARG A 18 -16.82 -12.97 -10.31
CA ARG A 18 -17.12 -13.04 -11.74
C ARG A 18 -15.97 -12.48 -12.58
N ARG A 19 -15.88 -12.85 -13.86
CA ARG A 19 -14.77 -12.42 -14.73
C ARG A 19 -14.74 -10.89 -14.93
N ASP A 20 -15.89 -10.26 -15.08
CA ASP A 20 -16.06 -8.82 -15.24
C ASP A 20 -15.71 -8.06 -13.95
N GLU A 21 -16.12 -8.59 -12.80
CA GLU A 21 -15.76 -8.07 -11.49
C GLU A 21 -14.24 -8.14 -11.26
N LEU A 22 -13.61 -9.27 -11.60
CA LEU A 22 -12.16 -9.41 -11.54
C LEU A 22 -11.45 -8.40 -12.45
N GLN A 23 -11.99 -8.13 -13.63
CA GLN A 23 -11.42 -7.16 -14.56
C GLN A 23 -11.53 -5.73 -14.02
N ARG A 24 -12.67 -5.36 -13.42
CA ARG A 24 -12.84 -4.06 -12.74
C ARG A 24 -11.87 -3.91 -11.57
N LEU A 25 -11.77 -4.91 -10.70
CA LEU A 25 -10.85 -4.89 -9.55
C LEU A 25 -9.39 -4.72 -9.97
N LYS A 26 -8.98 -5.38 -11.07
CA LYS A 26 -7.63 -5.21 -11.64
C LYS A 26 -7.40 -3.78 -12.10
N GLN A 27 -8.35 -3.20 -12.84
CA GLN A 27 -8.24 -1.83 -13.32
C GLN A 27 -8.17 -0.83 -12.15
N GLU A 28 -9.06 -0.97 -11.16
CA GLU A 28 -9.06 -0.12 -9.97
C GLU A 28 -7.74 -0.25 -9.19
N ARG A 29 -7.22 -1.47 -9.04
CA ARG A 29 -5.91 -1.72 -8.43
C ARG A 29 -4.80 -1.00 -9.20
N ASP A 30 -4.79 -1.07 -10.52
CA ASP A 30 -3.78 -0.42 -11.37
C ASP A 30 -3.85 1.11 -11.20
N GLU A 31 -5.04 1.70 -11.24
CA GLU A 31 -5.27 3.13 -11.01
C GLU A 31 -4.82 3.58 -9.62
N LEU A 32 -5.09 2.78 -8.58
CA LEU A 32 -4.63 3.05 -7.21
C LEU A 32 -3.10 2.95 -7.09
N GLN A 33 -2.47 1.97 -7.74
CA GLN A 33 -1.02 1.83 -7.74
C GLN A 33 -0.33 3.04 -8.37
N GLU A 34 -0.86 3.57 -9.46
CA GLU A 34 -0.34 4.80 -10.06
C GLU A 34 -0.50 6.01 -9.15
N GLN A 35 -1.66 6.16 -8.49
CA GLN A 35 -1.89 7.24 -7.55
C GLN A 35 -0.92 7.18 -6.38
N VAL A 36 -0.72 5.99 -5.80
CA VAL A 36 0.26 5.78 -4.73
C VAL A 36 1.67 6.11 -5.21
N ALA A 37 2.06 5.69 -6.42
CA ALA A 37 3.37 6.02 -6.98
C ALA A 37 3.56 7.54 -7.14
N ARG A 38 2.56 8.26 -7.66
CA ARG A 38 2.59 9.73 -7.78
C ARG A 38 2.70 10.40 -6.41
N LEU A 39 1.91 9.96 -5.43
CA LEU A 39 1.95 10.51 -4.07
C LEU A 39 3.31 10.26 -3.40
N ASN A 40 3.87 9.06 -3.53
CA ASN A 40 5.20 8.74 -3.04
C ASN A 40 6.28 9.62 -3.68
N LEU A 41 6.15 9.95 -4.97
CA LEU A 41 7.07 10.88 -5.64
C LEU A 41 6.96 12.30 -5.05
N LEU A 42 5.74 12.80 -4.86
CA LEU A 42 5.52 14.12 -4.26
C LEU A 42 6.04 14.18 -2.82
N LEU A 43 5.85 13.13 -2.03
CA LEU A 43 6.39 13.05 -0.66
C LEU A 43 7.92 13.06 -0.65
N GLN A 44 8.56 12.30 -1.55
CA GLN A 44 10.02 12.31 -1.68
C GLN A 44 10.56 13.69 -2.07
N GLN A 45 9.88 14.40 -2.98
CA GLN A 45 10.25 15.76 -3.37
C GLN A 45 10.02 16.78 -2.24
N ALA A 46 8.96 16.59 -1.47
CA ALA A 46 8.61 17.43 -0.33
C ALA A 46 9.40 17.11 0.94
N GLN A 47 10.22 16.05 0.94
CA GLN A 47 11.09 15.71 2.06
C GLN A 47 12.42 16.47 1.90
N PRO A 48 12.63 17.61 2.61
CA PRO A 48 13.97 18.14 2.77
C PRO A 48 14.78 17.07 3.50
N GLN A 49 15.89 16.66 2.89
CA GLN A 49 17.00 15.87 3.44
C GLN A 49 16.85 15.66 4.97
N ARG A 50 16.13 14.61 5.38
CA ARG A 50 16.11 14.22 6.78
C ARG A 50 17.47 13.58 7.02
N HIS A 51 18.41 14.39 7.51
CA HIS A 51 19.69 13.91 8.01
C HIS A 51 19.44 12.67 8.88
N PRO A 52 20.25 11.61 8.74
CA PRO A 52 20.13 10.45 9.61
C PRO A 52 20.41 10.95 11.04
N ALA A 53 19.36 11.01 11.86
CA ALA A 53 19.54 11.18 13.28
C ALA A 53 20.11 9.85 13.79
N THR A 54 21.44 9.83 13.92
CA THR A 54 22.20 8.88 14.73
C THR A 54 21.52 8.67 16.09
N ARG A 55 21.11 7.42 16.41
CA ARG A 55 21.50 6.68 17.63
C ARG A 55 20.76 5.36 17.75
#